data_AF-A0A315ZVL7-F1
#
_entry.id   AF-A0A315ZVL7-F1
#
_cell.length_a   1.000
_cell.length_b   1.000
_cell.length_c   1.000
_cell.angle_alpha   90.00
_cell.angle_beta   90.00
_cell.angle_gamma   90.00
#
_symmetry.space_group_name_H-M   'P 1'
#
loop_
_entity.id
_entity.type
_entity.pdbx_description
1 polymer ?
#
loop_
_entity_poly.entity_id
_entity_poly.type
_entity_poly.pdbx_seq_one_letter_code
_entity_poly.pdbx_strand_id
1 'polypeptide(L)'
;MITSVLQLSARPGNEQAVDDLYADLGVLDRSRAFPGCRGAVLLRTVEGALAAGGATHVVIAEWDDEAAYAAWVADPWRNDVGAALAPLLDAGAAPRAGAVLAPVT
;
A
#
# COMPACT_ATOMS: atom_id res chain seq x y z
N MET A 1 -13.51 -10.07 8.17
CA MET A 1 -12.46 -10.06 7.12
C MET A 1 -12.69 -8.85 6.25
N ILE A 2 -11.63 -8.06 6.04
CA ILE A 2 -11.66 -6.87 5.19
C ILE A 2 -10.47 -6.89 4.23
N THR A 3 -10.56 -6.12 3.15
CA THR A 3 -9.46 -5.86 2.23
C THR A 3 -9.12 -4.38 2.24
N SER A 4 -7.87 -4.03 2.49
CA SER A 4 -7.36 -2.67 2.31
C SER A 4 -6.75 -2.49 0.93
N VAL A 5 -7.07 -1.40 0.25
CA VAL A 5 -6.51 -1.03 -1.06
C VAL A 5 -5.84 0.33 -0.96
N LEU A 6 -4.52 0.38 -1.11
CA LEU A 6 -3.75 1.62 -1.17
C LEU A 6 -3.29 1.86 -2.61
N GLN A 7 -3.61 3.03 -3.14
CA GLN A 7 -3.15 3.45 -4.46
C GLN A 7 -1.95 4.38 -4.33
N LEU A 8 -0.92 4.15 -5.15
CA LEU A 8 0.29 4.95 -5.20
C LEU A 8 0.52 5.47 -6.62
N SER A 9 0.81 6.76 -6.73
CA SER A 9 1.25 7.38 -7.98
C SER A 9 2.70 7.82 -7.84
N ALA A 10 3.61 7.01 -8.39
CA ALA A 10 5.01 7.37 -8.49
C ALA A 10 5.14 8.61 -9.38
N ARG A 11 6.16 9.44 -9.09
CA ARG A 11 6.59 10.46 -10.04
C ARG A 11 7.08 9.79 -11.32
N PRO A 12 6.97 10.44 -12.49
CA PRO A 12 7.49 9.89 -13.73
C PRO A 12 8.96 9.45 -13.60
N GLY A 13 9.25 8.17 -13.89
CA GLY A 13 10.58 7.58 -13.81
C GLY A 13 10.96 7.00 -12.44
N ASN A 14 10.10 7.15 -11.42
CA ASN A 14 10.33 6.61 -10.07
C ASN A 14 9.61 5.29 -9.80
N GLU A 15 8.94 4.69 -10.79
CA GLU A 15 8.18 3.46 -10.60
C GLU A 15 9.07 2.36 -10.03
N GLN A 16 10.24 2.14 -10.62
CA GLN A 16 11.20 1.14 -10.14
C GLN A 16 11.70 1.45 -8.72
N ALA A 17 11.93 2.72 -8.40
CA ALA A 17 12.35 3.11 -7.06
C ALA A 17 11.28 2.79 -5.99
N VAL A 18 9.99 2.80 -6.35
CA VAL A 18 8.91 2.37 -5.44
C VAL A 18 8.99 0.86 -5.19
N ASP A 19 9.19 0.04 -6.23
CA ASP A 19 9.37 -1.40 -6.08
C ASP A 19 10.57 -1.73 -5.20
N ASP A 20 11.71 -1.09 -5.49
CA ASP A 20 12.97 -1.32 -4.79
C ASP A 20 12.83 -0.95 -3.31
N LEU A 21 12.20 0.19 -2.99
CA LEU A 21 11.94 0.57 -1.59
C LEU A 21 11.06 -0.46 -0.86
N TYR A 22 10.02 -0.98 -1.51
CA TYR A 22 9.17 -2.02 -0.91
C TYR A 22 9.94 -3.32 -0.64
N ALA A 23 10.81 -3.70 -1.57
CA ALA A 23 11.66 -4.88 -1.45
C ALA A 23 12.73 -4.69 -0.36
N ASP A 24 13.48 -3.59 -0.41
CA ASP A 24 14.60 -3.28 0.49
C ASP A 24 14.15 -3.14 1.94
N LEU A 25 12.98 -2.53 2.17
CA LEU A 25 12.40 -2.39 3.51
C LEU A 25 11.58 -3.62 3.95
N GLY A 26 11.41 -4.62 3.09
CA GLY A 26 10.64 -5.84 3.40
C GLY A 26 9.18 -5.55 3.78
N VAL A 27 8.55 -4.56 3.13
CA VAL A 27 7.23 -4.04 3.58
C VAL A 27 6.14 -5.11 3.53
N LEU A 28 6.11 -5.90 2.46
CA LEU A 28 5.10 -6.95 2.31
C LEU A 28 5.35 -8.11 3.28
N ASP A 29 6.60 -8.48 3.51
CA ASP A 29 6.93 -9.58 4.42
C ASP A 29 6.61 -9.21 5.87
N ARG A 30 6.92 -7.97 6.28
CA ARG A 30 6.52 -7.47 7.59
C ARG A 30 5.00 -7.39 7.74
N SER A 31 4.30 -6.88 6.72
CA SER A 31 2.83 -6.80 6.72
C SER A 31 2.22 -8.20 6.90
N ARG A 32 2.67 -9.20 6.13
CA ARG A 32 2.21 -10.60 6.23
C ARG A 32 2.51 -11.25 7.58
N ALA A 33 3.60 -10.84 8.24
CA ALA A 33 3.93 -11.29 9.59
C ALA A 33 3.18 -10.54 10.70
N PHE A 34 2.47 -9.45 10.36
CA PHE A 34 1.75 -8.63 11.32
C PHE A 34 0.48 -9.36 11.82
N PRO A 35 0.20 -9.35 13.14
CA PRO A 35 -1.00 -10.00 13.68
C PRO A 35 -2.28 -9.55 12.98
N GLY A 36 -3.04 -10.52 12.47
CA GLY A 36 -4.30 -10.29 11.77
C GLY A 36 -4.16 -9.96 10.28
N CYS A 37 -2.95 -9.90 9.72
CA CYS A 37 -2.76 -9.89 8.26
C CYS A 37 -2.88 -11.32 7.71
N ARG A 38 -3.65 -11.47 6.62
CA ARG A 38 -3.88 -12.76 5.95
C ARG A 38 -3.11 -12.87 4.64
N GLY A 39 -2.73 -11.74 4.06
CA GLY A 39 -1.99 -11.65 2.81
C GLY A 39 -1.78 -10.19 2.42
N ALA A 40 -0.72 -9.93 1.67
CA ALA A 40 -0.44 -8.61 1.10
C ALA A 40 0.29 -8.76 -0.24
N VAL A 41 -0.03 -7.90 -1.20
CA VAL A 41 0.62 -7.83 -2.52
C VAL A 41 0.82 -6.38 -2.93
N LEU A 42 1.94 -6.13 -3.63
CA LEU A 42 2.16 -4.91 -4.40
C LEU A 42 1.99 -5.27 -5.87
N LEU A 43 1.19 -4.50 -6.59
CA LEU A 43 0.92 -4.66 -8.01
C LEU A 43 1.32 -3.37 -8.73
N ARG A 44 1.95 -3.50 -9.89
CA ARG A 44 2.23 -2.39 -10.80
C ARG A 44 1.22 -2.38 -11.93
N THR A 45 0.76 -1.20 -12.30
CA THR A 45 -0.06 -0.99 -13.50
C THR A 45 0.79 -1.24 -14.74
N VAL A 46 0.42 -2.25 -15.54
CA VAL A 46 1.08 -2.56 -16.82
C VAL A 46 0.25 -2.10 -18.03
N GLU A 47 -1.07 -1.98 -17.86
CA GLU A 47 -2.02 -1.55 -18.88
C GLU A 47 -3.25 -0.92 -18.21
N GLY A 48 -3.92 0.00 -18.90
CA GLY A 48 -5.14 0.66 -18.41
C GLY A 48 -4.89 1.72 -17.35
N ALA A 49 -5.98 2.17 -16.70
CA ALA A 49 -5.92 3.15 -15.63
C ALA A 49 -6.68 2.66 -14.40
N LEU A 50 -6.04 2.72 -13.24
CA LEU A 50 -6.66 2.47 -11.96
C LEU A 50 -7.15 3.81 -11.38
N ALA A 51 -8.47 3.92 -11.21
CA ALA A 51 -9.21 5.14 -10.83
C ALA A 51 -8.97 6.34 -11.78
N ALA A 52 -9.67 7.45 -11.54
CA ALA A 52 -9.64 8.66 -12.40
C ALA A 52 -8.29 9.43 -12.39
N GLY A 53 -7.20 8.83 -11.89
CA GLY A 53 -5.94 9.53 -11.61
C GLY A 53 -4.65 8.76 -11.93
N GLY A 54 -4.73 7.61 -12.62
CA GLY A 54 -3.53 6.94 -13.16
C GLY A 54 -2.57 6.39 -12.10
N ALA A 55 -3.09 5.69 -11.09
CA ALA A 55 -2.22 5.05 -10.10
C ALA A 55 -1.23 4.09 -10.77
N THR A 56 0.04 4.24 -10.43
CA THR A 56 1.14 3.40 -10.95
C THR A 56 1.25 2.07 -10.22
N HIS A 57 0.86 2.05 -8.94
CA HIS A 57 0.90 0.86 -8.11
C HIS A 57 -0.35 0.78 -7.22
N VAL A 58 -0.69 -0.46 -6.86
CA VAL A 58 -1.71 -0.76 -5.87
C VAL A 58 -1.17 -1.77 -4.87
N VAL A 59 -1.36 -1.48 -3.59
CA VAL A 59 -1.16 -2.43 -2.51
C VAL A 59 -2.51 -2.97 -2.10
N ILE A 60 -2.66 -4.29 -2.12
CA ILE A 60 -3.83 -4.98 -1.60
C ILE A 60 -3.39 -5.82 -0.42
N ALA A 61 -4.08 -5.69 0.71
CA ALA A 61 -3.86 -6.54 1.87
C ALA A 61 -5.18 -7.00 2.47
N GLU A 62 -5.22 -8.25 2.90
CA GLU A 62 -6.36 -8.87 3.58
C GLU A 62 -6.10 -8.92 5.08
N TRP A 63 -7.13 -8.60 5.85
CA TRP A 63 -7.07 -8.54 7.30
C TRP A 63 -8.23 -9.33 7.92
N ASP A 64 -7.99 -9.87 9.11
CA ASP A 64 -9.02 -10.55 9.90
C ASP A 64 -10.20 -9.60 10.19
N ASP A 65 -9.90 -8.37 10.57
CA ASP A 65 -10.88 -7.32 10.87
C ASP A 65 -10.29 -5.91 10.72
N GLU A 66 -11.14 -4.91 11.00
CA GLU A 66 -10.80 -3.48 10.95
C GLU A 66 -9.78 -3.09 12.03
N ALA A 67 -9.79 -3.75 13.19
CA ALA A 67 -8.88 -3.45 14.28
C ALA A 67 -7.44 -3.87 13.96
N ALA A 68 -7.26 -5.03 13.32
CA ALA A 68 -5.96 -5.48 12.81
C ALA A 68 -5.37 -4.49 11.81
N TYR A 69 -6.17 -4.02 10.85
CA TYR A 69 -5.73 -2.99 9.91
C TYR A 69 -5.42 -1.66 10.61
N ALA A 70 -6.25 -1.22 11.56
CA ALA A 70 -5.99 0.01 12.30
C ALA A 70 -4.66 -0.07 13.08
N ALA A 71 -4.35 -1.23 13.68
CA ALA A 71 -3.09 -1.46 14.36
C ALA A 71 -1.89 -1.39 13.40
N TRP A 72 -2.00 -1.94 12.19
CA TRP A 72 -0.99 -1.80 11.15
C TRP A 72 -0.77 -0.34 10.73
N VAL A 73 -1.86 0.41 10.51
CA VAL A 73 -1.79 1.84 10.16
C VAL A 73 -1.13 2.65 11.27
N ALA A 74 -1.33 2.26 12.53
CA ALA A 74 -0.76 2.92 13.70
C ALA A 74 0.70 2.51 14.00
N ASP A 75 1.26 1.49 13.34
CA ASP A 75 2.65 1.07 13.55
C ASP A 75 3.62 2.23 13.21
N PRO A 76 4.44 2.71 14.17
CA PRO A 76 5.42 3.77 13.91
C PRO A 76 6.36 3.45 12.75
N TRP A 77 6.76 2.18 12.61
CA TRP A 77 7.63 1.76 11.50
C TRP A 77 6.95 1.97 10.15
N ARG A 78 5.63 1.74 10.07
CA ARG A 78 4.85 1.98 8.84
C ARG A 78 4.83 3.46 8.48
N ASN A 79 4.85 4.35 9.47
CA ASN A 79 4.92 5.79 9.25
C ASN A 79 6.29 6.22 8.72
N ASP A 80 7.37 5.62 9.22
CA ASP A 80 8.72 5.86 8.71
C ASP A 80 8.85 5.41 7.24
N VAL A 81 8.29 4.25 6.90
CA VAL A 81 8.21 3.79 5.49
C VAL A 81 7.40 4.77 4.64
N GLY A 82 6.28 5.27 5.15
CA GLY A 82 5.48 6.30 4.47
C GLY A 82 6.27 7.58 4.20
N ALA A 83 7.09 8.01 5.15
CA ALA A 83 7.97 9.17 5.00
C ALA A 83 9.09 8.92 3.98
N ALA A 84 9.68 7.72 3.95
CA ALA A 84 10.67 7.34 2.95
C ALA A 84 10.09 7.22 1.53
N LEU A 85 8.83 6.80 1.42
CA LEU A 85 8.12 6.66 0.15
C LEU A 85 7.68 8.02 -0.43
N ALA A 86 7.35 8.99 0.42
CA ALA A 86 6.78 10.28 0.00
C ALA A 86 7.57 11.04 -1.10
N PRO A 87 8.91 11.10 -1.08
CA PRO A 87 9.70 11.74 -2.15
C PRO A 87 9.54 11.07 -3.52
N LEU A 88 9.21 9.79 -3.56
CA LEU A 88 9.06 9.02 -4.81
C LEU A 88 7.70 9.24 -5.47
N LEU A 89 6.73 9.78 -4.72
CA LEU A 89 5.33 9.93 -5.14
C LEU A 89 5.02 11.35 -5.62
N ASP A 90 4.04 11.45 -6.51
CA ASP A 90 3.58 12.73 -7.04
C ASP A 90 2.93 13.59 -5.94
N ALA A 91 3.15 14.90 -5.98
CA ALA A 91 2.74 15.87 -4.96
C ALA A 91 1.23 16.12 -5.01
N GLY A 92 0.48 15.17 -4.47
CA GLY A 92 -0.98 15.06 -4.52
C GLY A 92 -1.44 13.63 -4.20
N ALA A 93 -0.53 12.68 -4.31
CA ALA A 93 -0.69 11.26 -4.02
C ALA A 93 0.02 10.83 -2.72
N ALA A 94 0.08 11.72 -1.72
CA ALA A 94 0.57 11.31 -0.40
C ALA A 94 -0.24 10.09 0.07
N PRO A 95 0.41 8.97 0.45
CA PRO A 95 -0.29 7.72 0.71
C PRO A 95 -1.10 7.87 1.99
N ARG A 96 -2.40 8.12 1.82
CA ARG A 96 -3.40 8.07 2.88
C ARG A 96 -3.54 6.61 3.37
N ALA A 97 -4.30 6.39 4.44
CA ALA A 97 -4.81 5.04 4.71
C ALA A 97 -5.49 4.52 3.43
N GLY A 98 -5.22 3.27 3.06
CA GLY A 98 -5.92 2.61 1.96
C GLY A 98 -7.43 2.53 2.24
N ALA A 99 -8.23 2.46 1.17
CA ALA A 99 -9.66 2.21 1.29
C ALA A 99 -9.88 0.83 1.92
N VAL A 100 -10.82 0.74 2.87
CA VAL A 100 -11.21 -0.53 3.49
C VAL A 100 -12.49 -1.02 2.83
N LEU A 101 -12.45 -2.24 2.32
CA LEU A 101 -13.52 -2.87 1.57
C LEU A 101 -13.96 -4.13 2.30
N ALA A 102 -15.28 -4.36 2.35
CA ALA A 102 -15.86 -5.62 2.78
C ALA A 102 -16.33 -6.41 1.55
N PRO A 103 -16.27 -7.75 1.58
CA PRO A 103 -16.88 -8.57 0.53
C PRO A 103 -18.38 -8.32 0.48
N VAL A 104 -18.93 -8.20 -0.73
CA VAL A 104 -20.37 -8.20 -0.94
C VAL A 104 -20.81 -9.65 -1.09
N THR A 105 -21.72 -10.10 -0.24
CA THR A 105 -22.42 -11.39 -0.37
C THR A 105 -23.56 -11.29 -1.36
#